data_AF-A0A2X3ETZ9-F1
#
_entry.id   AF-A0A2X3ETZ9-F1
#
_cell.length_a   1.000
_cell.length_b   1.000
_cell.length_c   1.000
_cell.angle_alpha   90.00
_cell.angle_beta   90.00
_cell.angle_gamma   90.00
#
_symmetry.space_group_name_H-M   'P 1'
#
loop_
_entity.id
_entity.type
_entity.pdbx_description
1 polymer ?
#
loop_
_entity_poly.entity_id
_entity_poly.type
_entity_poly.pdbx_seq_one_letter_code
_entity_poly.pdbx_strand_id
1 'polypeptide(L)'
;MADSAPYEIRIRGLVKESTFKKADLQTLTELRYVPGSNSFSLHDVLTNHADYPHDYQIIYHSNFGTPILEEGARFLAPMSSISPFNDYAKSGLKNLANLSGTDQRF
;
A
#
# COMPACT_ATOMS: atom_id res chain seq x y z
N MET A 1 31.48 -1.39 -5.04
CA MET A 1 30.87 -2.60 -4.43
C MET A 1 29.49 -2.85 -5.04
N ALA A 2 29.43 -3.07 -6.36
CA ALA A 2 28.20 -3.42 -7.08
C ALA A 2 28.31 -4.79 -7.81
N ASP A 3 29.50 -5.41 -7.80
CA ASP A 3 29.82 -6.61 -8.59
C ASP A 3 29.80 -7.92 -7.79
N SER A 4 29.03 -7.96 -6.69
CA SER A 4 28.83 -9.21 -5.95
C SER A 4 27.36 -9.44 -5.66
N ALA A 5 26.95 -10.70 -5.79
CA ALA A 5 25.62 -11.16 -5.40
C ALA A 5 25.28 -10.66 -3.97
N PRO A 6 24.02 -10.27 -3.70
CA PRO A 6 22.83 -10.58 -4.50
C PRO A 6 22.37 -9.49 -5.50
N TYR A 7 23.20 -8.49 -5.84
CA TYR A 7 22.90 -7.48 -6.87
C TYR A 7 21.53 -6.77 -6.70
N GLU A 8 21.23 -6.27 -5.50
CA GLU A 8 19.97 -5.57 -5.22
C GLU A 8 19.76 -4.36 -6.15
N ILE A 9 18.60 -4.33 -6.81
CA ILE A 9 18.12 -3.22 -7.65
C ILE A 9 17.35 -2.25 -6.76
N ARG A 10 17.64 -0.95 -6.92
CA ARG A 10 16.91 0.13 -6.24
C ARG A 10 16.42 1.16 -7.25
N ILE A 11 15.14 1.48 -7.19
CA ILE A 11 14.49 2.51 -8.01
C ILE A 11 13.97 3.60 -7.07
N ARG A 12 14.40 4.84 -7.28
CA ARG A 12 13.96 6.00 -6.49
C ARG A 12 13.19 6.99 -7.35
N GLY A 13 12.12 7.54 -6.80
CA GLY A 13 11.33 8.61 -7.42
C GLY A 13 11.02 9.71 -6.41
N LEU A 14 11.23 10.98 -6.78
CA LEU A 14 10.84 12.11 -5.95
C LEU A 14 9.47 12.63 -6.39
N VAL A 15 8.47 12.49 -5.53
CA VAL A 15 7.11 13.00 -5.73
C VAL A 15 6.96 14.27 -4.90
N LYS A 16 6.53 15.36 -5.53
CA LYS A 16 6.41 16.68 -4.89
C LYS A 16 4.98 17.18 -4.89
N GLU A 17 4.50 17.54 -3.71
CA GLU A 17 3.24 18.24 -3.47
C GLU A 17 3.57 19.67 -2.99
N SER A 18 4.15 20.45 -3.91
CA SER A 18 4.64 21.82 -3.63
C SER A 18 3.65 22.86 -4.13
N THR A 19 3.06 23.62 -3.21
CA THR A 19 2.10 24.69 -3.49
C THR A 19 2.43 25.94 -2.66
N PHE A 20 2.72 27.06 -3.33
CA PHE A 20 3.12 28.30 -2.68
C PHE A 20 2.11 28.77 -1.62
N LYS A 21 2.61 29.14 -0.43
CA LYS A 21 1.84 29.53 0.77
C LYS A 21 0.89 28.45 1.33
N LYS A 22 1.01 27.20 0.87
CA LYS A 22 0.16 26.08 1.33
C LYS A 22 0.99 24.94 1.88
N ALA A 23 1.70 24.21 1.02
CA ALA A 23 2.42 23.00 1.39
C ALA A 23 3.73 22.86 0.60
N ASP A 24 4.70 22.19 1.20
CA ASP A 24 5.87 21.65 0.50
C ASP A 24 6.21 20.26 1.05
N LEU A 25 5.33 19.31 0.77
CA LEU A 25 5.51 17.90 1.13
C LEU A 25 6.19 17.18 -0.03
N GLN A 26 7.28 16.48 0.25
CA GLN A 26 8.01 15.72 -0.77
C GLN A 26 8.26 14.30 -0.27
N THR A 27 7.89 13.32 -1.07
CA THR A 27 8.12 11.90 -0.78
C THR A 27 9.20 11.38 -1.71
N LEU A 28 10.35 10.98 -1.15
CA LEU A 28 11.31 10.18 -1.88
C LEU A 28 10.86 8.72 -1.76
N THR A 29 10.29 8.18 -2.82
CA THR A 29 9.89 6.78 -2.89
C THR A 29 11.10 5.91 -3.22
N GLU A 30 11.16 4.70 -2.69
CA GLU A 30 12.21 3.74 -3.03
C GLU A 30 11.66 2.31 -3.08
N LEU A 31 11.70 1.68 -4.25
CA LEU A 31 11.45 0.24 -4.42
C LEU A 31 12.79 -0.50 -4.45
N ARG A 32 12.91 -1.54 -3.64
CA ARG A 32 14.07 -2.45 -3.62
C ARG A 32 13.67 -3.86 -4.03
N TYR A 33 14.48 -4.48 -4.89
CA TYR A 33 14.26 -5.82 -5.39
C TYR A 33 15.59 -6.56 -5.58
N VAL A 34 15.65 -7.82 -5.14
CA VAL A 34 16.79 -8.71 -5.39
C VAL A 34 16.42 -9.67 -6.53
N PRO A 35 17.18 -9.73 -7.64
CA PRO A 35 16.91 -10.66 -8.73
C PRO A 35 16.73 -12.11 -8.25
N GLY A 36 15.63 -12.73 -8.64
CA GLY A 36 15.25 -14.09 -8.24
C GLY A 36 14.43 -14.18 -6.95
N SER A 37 14.24 -13.08 -6.22
CA SER A 37 13.32 -13.01 -5.08
C SER A 37 11.86 -13.06 -5.53
N ASN A 38 10.98 -13.58 -4.68
CA ASN A 38 9.52 -13.48 -4.79
C ASN A 38 8.95 -12.29 -4.00
N SER A 39 9.81 -11.41 -3.49
CA SER A 39 9.43 -10.24 -2.69
C SER A 39 10.19 -8.99 -3.15
N PHE A 40 9.57 -7.85 -2.91
CA PHE A 40 10.17 -6.53 -2.99
C PHE A 40 9.77 -5.72 -1.75
N SER A 41 10.44 -4.60 -1.50
CA SER A 41 10.12 -3.72 -0.37
C SER A 41 10.07 -2.26 -0.80
N LEU A 42 9.24 -1.48 -0.11
CA LEU A 42 9.14 -0.03 -0.26
C LEU A 42 9.78 0.66 0.94
N HIS A 43 10.60 1.68 0.69
CA HIS A 43 11.35 2.46 1.69
C HIS A 43 11.13 3.95 1.48
N ASP A 44 9.87 4.37 1.55
CA ASP A 44 9.46 5.74 1.24
C ASP A 44 9.72 6.69 2.41
N VAL A 45 10.18 7.91 2.11
CA VAL A 45 10.45 8.96 3.09
C VAL A 45 9.69 10.22 2.71
N LEU A 46 8.63 10.54 3.46
CA LEU A 46 7.93 11.83 3.39
C LEU A 46 8.68 12.86 4.24
N THR A 47 9.03 13.99 3.64
CA THR A 47 9.65 15.13 4.29
C THR A 47 8.80 16.38 4.09
N ASN A 48 8.52 17.11 5.17
CA ASN A 48 7.99 18.47 5.08
C ASN A 48 9.16 19.45 4.92
N HIS A 49 9.22 20.12 3.77
CA HIS A 49 10.26 21.08 3.42
C HIS A 49 9.90 22.53 3.78
N ALA A 50 8.71 22.78 4.32
CA ALA A 50 8.29 24.11 4.77
C ALA A 50 8.76 24.42 6.21
N ASP A 51 8.77 25.70 6.56
CA ASP A 51 9.09 26.18 7.93
C ASP A 51 7.94 25.97 8.94
N TYR A 52 6.80 25.44 8.50
CA TYR A 52 5.57 25.29 9.30
C TYR A 52 5.12 23.82 9.33
N PRO A 53 4.55 23.34 10.45
CA PRO A 53 3.93 22.02 10.49
C PRO A 53 2.78 21.92 9.49
N HIS A 54 2.58 20.74 8.91
CA HIS A 54 1.52 20.48 7.94
C HIS A 54 0.94 19.08 8.15
N ASP A 55 -0.38 18.96 7.98
CA ASP A 55 -1.06 17.68 8.05
C ASP A 55 -0.66 16.79 6.86
N TYR A 56 -0.60 15.48 7.09
CA TYR A 56 -0.45 14.50 6.02
C TYR A 56 -1.25 13.24 6.36
N GLN A 57 -1.72 12.53 5.33
CA GLN A 57 -2.36 11.24 5.46
C GLN A 57 -1.91 10.36 4.29
N ILE A 58 -1.80 9.05 4.52
CA ILE A 58 -1.41 8.09 3.48
C ILE A 58 -2.15 6.77 3.67
N ILE A 59 -2.58 6.17 2.57
CA ILE A 59 -3.06 4.78 2.48
C ILE A 59 -2.25 4.10 1.38
N TYR A 60 -1.50 3.05 1.73
CA TYR A 60 -0.84 2.19 0.74
C TYR A 60 -1.86 1.24 0.13
N HIS A 61 -2.60 1.73 -0.87
CA HIS A 61 -3.75 1.06 -1.45
C HIS A 61 -3.34 -0.10 -2.37
N SER A 62 -2.96 -1.22 -1.76
CA SER A 62 -2.55 -2.44 -2.47
C SER A 62 -3.77 -3.26 -2.90
N ASN A 63 -3.90 -3.50 -4.20
CA ASN A 63 -5.02 -4.24 -4.79
C ASN A 63 -4.60 -5.62 -5.27
N PHE A 64 -5.40 -6.65 -5.01
CA PHE A 64 -5.14 -8.03 -5.40
C PHE A 64 -6.37 -8.61 -6.11
N GLY A 65 -6.18 -9.21 -7.29
CA GLY A 65 -7.24 -9.85 -8.10
C GLY A 65 -6.96 -11.33 -8.33
N THR A 66 -7.56 -11.91 -9.37
CA THR A 66 -7.20 -13.27 -9.82
C THR A 66 -5.72 -13.34 -10.20
N PRO A 67 -5.02 -14.47 -9.96
CA PRO A 67 -5.52 -15.73 -9.43
C PRO A 67 -5.51 -15.83 -7.89
N ILE A 68 -5.24 -14.73 -7.16
CA ILE A 68 -5.23 -14.73 -5.68
C ILE A 68 -6.66 -14.64 -5.14
N LEU A 69 -7.47 -13.75 -5.73
CA LEU A 69 -8.86 -13.55 -5.35
C LEU A 69 -9.76 -14.47 -6.20
N GLU A 70 -10.34 -15.47 -5.54
CA GLU A 70 -11.31 -16.42 -6.10
C GLU A 70 -12.33 -16.81 -5.02
N GLU A 71 -13.36 -17.59 -5.39
CA GLU A 71 -14.30 -18.11 -4.41
C GLU A 71 -13.57 -18.99 -3.39
N GLY A 72 -13.71 -18.66 -2.11
CA GLY A 72 -13.00 -19.35 -1.02
C GLY A 72 -11.63 -18.76 -0.69
N ALA A 73 -11.20 -17.68 -1.36
CA ALA A 73 -10.02 -16.92 -0.95
C ALA A 73 -10.19 -16.40 0.49
N ARG A 74 -9.08 -16.30 1.23
CA ARG A 74 -9.10 -15.92 2.64
C ARG A 74 -8.33 -14.65 2.93
N PHE A 75 -8.94 -13.74 3.70
CA PHE A 75 -8.25 -12.60 4.28
C PHE A 75 -7.66 -12.99 5.63
N LEU A 76 -6.34 -12.90 5.75
CA LEU A 76 -5.60 -13.27 6.96
C LEU A 76 -4.90 -12.03 7.54
N ALA A 77 -5.33 -11.59 8.72
CA ALA A 77 -4.69 -10.53 9.48
C ALA A 77 -4.93 -10.69 10.99
N PRO A 78 -3.93 -10.41 11.85
CA PRO A 78 -4.15 -10.29 13.29
C PRO A 78 -4.90 -8.97 13.55
N MET A 79 -6.15 -9.06 14.00
CA MET A 79 -7.02 -7.89 14.26
C MET A 79 -7.57 -7.94 15.68
N SER A 80 -7.50 -6.81 16.40
CA SER A 80 -8.13 -6.67 17.72
C SER A 80 -9.62 -6.35 17.64
N SER A 81 -10.04 -5.63 16.60
CA SER A 81 -11.42 -5.25 16.34
C SER A 81 -11.63 -5.01 14.85
N ILE A 82 -12.89 -5.13 14.41
CA ILE A 82 -13.31 -4.76 13.07
C ILE A 82 -14.74 -4.23 13.09
N SER A 83 -15.00 -3.21 12.28
CA SER A 83 -16.31 -2.62 12.08
C SER A 83 -16.58 -2.42 10.59
N PRO A 84 -17.83 -2.57 10.14
CA PRO A 84 -18.19 -2.29 8.76
C PRO A 84 -18.03 -0.80 8.46
N PHE A 85 -17.62 -0.48 7.23
CA PHE A 85 -17.47 0.92 6.80
C PHE A 85 -18.82 1.66 6.75
N ASN A 86 -19.90 0.96 6.41
CA ASN A 86 -21.26 1.51 6.28
C ASN A 86 -22.33 0.44 6.52
N ASP A 87 -23.61 0.84 6.43
CA ASP A 87 -24.75 -0.07 6.65
C ASP A 87 -24.80 -1.24 5.68
N TYR A 88 -24.42 -1.03 4.42
CA TYR A 88 -24.36 -2.08 3.40
C TYR A 88 -23.36 -3.19 3.78
N ALA A 89 -22.18 -2.82 4.28
CA ALA A 89 -21.13 -3.76 4.66
C ALA A 89 -21.46 -4.59 5.93
N LYS A 90 -22.53 -4.27 6.67
CA LYS A 90 -22.92 -5.01 7.88
C LYS A 90 -23.18 -6.49 7.62
N SER A 91 -23.74 -6.84 6.47
CA SER A 91 -24.06 -8.24 6.11
C SER A 91 -22.81 -9.09 5.92
N GLY A 92 -21.72 -8.51 5.40
CA GLY A 92 -20.46 -9.20 5.13
C GLY A 92 -19.57 -9.40 6.36
N LEU A 93 -19.83 -8.68 7.46
CA LEU A 93 -18.94 -8.63 8.62
C LEU A 93 -18.65 -10.02 9.22
N LYS A 94 -19.67 -10.89 9.29
CA LYS A 94 -19.52 -12.25 9.85
C LYS A 94 -18.63 -13.15 9.00
N ASN A 95 -18.51 -12.87 7.70
CA ASN A 95 -17.80 -13.69 6.73
C ASN A 95 -16.54 -12.99 6.19
N LEU A 96 -16.04 -11.93 6.82
CA LEU A 96 -14.89 -11.16 6.33
C LEU A 96 -13.68 -12.02 5.97
N ALA A 97 -13.40 -13.06 6.77
CA ALA A 97 -12.26 -13.95 6.54
C ALA A 97 -12.38 -14.75 5.23
N ASN A 98 -13.59 -14.93 4.71
CA ASN A 98 -13.88 -15.67 3.48
C ASN A 98 -14.36 -14.69 2.41
N LEU A 99 -13.47 -14.37 1.47
CA LEU A 99 -13.79 -13.51 0.36
C LEU A 99 -14.61 -14.31 -0.66
N SER A 100 -15.77 -13.78 -1.04
CA SER A 100 -16.48 -14.26 -2.21
C SER A 100 -15.70 -13.84 -3.46
N GLY A 101 -15.65 -14.71 -4.46
CA GLY A 101 -15.19 -14.31 -5.80
C GLY A 101 -16.00 -13.11 -6.29
N THR A 102 -15.45 -12.36 -7.24
CA THR A 102 -16.13 -11.19 -7.81
C THR A 102 -17.52 -11.57 -8.34
N ASP A 103 -18.60 -11.03 -7.75
CA ASP A 103 -19.92 -10.97 -8.38
C ASP A 103 -19.76 -10.05 -9.60
N GLN A 104 -19.84 -10.61 -10.81
CA GLN A 104 -19.62 -9.91 -12.09
C GLN A 104 -20.75 -8.91 -12.44
N ARG A 105 -21.27 -8.17 -11.46
CA ARG A 105 -22.27 -7.12 -11.71
C ARG A 105 -21.56 -5.78 -11.87
N PHE A 106 -21.09 -5.56 -13.10
CA PHE A 106 -21.00 -4.25 -13.73
C PHE A 106 -21.92 -4.24 -14.95
#